data_AF-A0A5N8UKB1-F1
#
_entry.id   AF-A0A5N8UKB1-F1
#
_cell.length_a   1.000
_cell.length_b   1.000
_cell.length_c   1.000
_cell.angle_alpha   90.00
_cell.angle_beta   90.00
_cell.angle_gamma   90.00
#
_symmetry.space_group_name_H-M   'P 1'
#
loop_
_entity.id
_entity.type
_entity.pdbx_description
1 polymer ?
#
loop_
_entity_poly.entity_id
_entity_poly.type
_entity_poly.pdbx_seq_one_letter_code
_entity_poly.pdbx_strand_id
1 'polypeptide(L)'
;MKEAKTSNIIQLLARMGQDASLQTPAEFEQVIRESELSNELKQSLINKYAISLEKQLDVCPDVVCIMVAHDEEDEDSTGIESSPLSIVA
;
A
#
# COMPACT_ATOMS: atom_id res chain seq x y z
N MET A 1 -9.52 -18.57 8.61
CA MET A 1 -9.77 -18.66 7.15
C MET A 1 -9.92 -17.25 6.57
N LYS A 2 -8.83 -16.52 6.31
CA LYS A 2 -8.88 -15.17 5.71
C LYS A 2 -8.17 -15.06 4.35
N GLU A 3 -7.51 -16.12 3.88
CA GLU A 3 -6.54 -16.01 2.79
C GLU A 3 -7.13 -16.12 1.36
N ALA A 4 -8.34 -16.68 1.21
CA ALA A 4 -8.90 -16.90 -0.13
C ALA A 4 -9.40 -15.61 -0.83
N LYS A 5 -9.71 -14.54 -0.08
CA LYS A 5 -10.39 -13.35 -0.63
C LYS A 5 -9.41 -12.31 -1.17
N THR A 6 -8.27 -12.12 -0.50
CA THR A 6 -7.21 -11.17 -0.90
C THR A 6 -6.51 -11.61 -2.18
N SER A 7 -6.37 -12.92 -2.40
CA SER A 7 -5.74 -13.48 -3.61
C SER A 7 -6.53 -13.12 -4.89
N ASN A 8 -7.86 -13.09 -4.82
CA ASN A 8 -8.72 -12.91 -6.00
C ASN A 8 -8.67 -11.46 -6.54
N ILE A 9 -8.57 -10.46 -5.65
CA ILE A 9 -8.49 -9.05 -6.07
C ILE A 9 -7.10 -8.65 -6.57
N ILE A 10 -6.03 -9.16 -5.96
CA ILE A 10 -4.67 -8.88 -6.41
C ILE A 10 -4.46 -9.44 -7.82
N GLN A 11 -4.94 -10.66 -8.10
CA GLN A 11 -4.87 -11.26 -9.42
C GLN A 11 -5.66 -10.47 -10.47
N LEU A 12 -6.86 -9.99 -10.12
CA LEU A 12 -7.66 -9.15 -10.99
C LEU A 12 -6.95 -7.83 -11.33
N LEU A 13 -6.42 -7.15 -10.32
CA LEU A 13 -5.69 -5.89 -10.48
C LEU A 13 -4.40 -6.09 -11.28
N ALA A 14 -3.67 -7.18 -11.06
CA ALA A 14 -2.48 -7.53 -11.82
C ALA A 14 -2.82 -7.75 -13.31
N ARG A 15 -3.90 -8.49 -13.62
CA ARG A 15 -4.37 -8.68 -14.99
C ARG A 15 -4.74 -7.36 -15.67
N MET A 16 -5.48 -6.48 -14.97
CA MET A 16 -5.85 -5.16 -15.52
C MET A 16 -4.64 -4.24 -15.70
N GLY A 17 -3.60 -4.38 -14.86
CA GLY A 17 -2.35 -3.65 -15.01
C GLY A 17 -1.51 -4.13 -16.20
N GLN A 18 -1.61 -5.40 -16.57
CA GLN A 18 -0.88 -6.01 -17.68
C GLN A 18 -1.57 -5.84 -19.04
N ASP A 19 -2.90 -5.73 -19.05
CA ASP A 19 -3.69 -5.62 -20.28
C ASP A 19 -4.25 -4.21 -20.47
N ALA A 20 -3.65 -3.47 -21.40
CA ALA A 20 -4.06 -2.10 -21.74
C ALA A 20 -5.50 -2.00 -22.28
N SER A 21 -6.04 -3.09 -22.86
CA SER A 21 -7.42 -3.09 -23.35
C SER A 21 -8.45 -3.00 -22.22
N LEU A 22 -8.10 -3.52 -21.04
CA LEU A 22 -8.95 -3.55 -19.84
C LEU A 22 -8.89 -2.24 -19.03
N GLN A 23 -8.07 -1.27 -19.45
CA GLN A 23 -7.92 0.02 -18.76
C GLN A 23 -8.90 1.08 -19.26
N THR A 24 -9.74 0.76 -20.24
CA THR A 24 -10.82 1.65 -20.65
C THR A 24 -11.93 1.65 -19.60
N PRO A 25 -12.65 2.77 -19.39
CA PRO A 25 -13.68 2.85 -18.34
C PRO A 25 -14.77 1.77 -18.45
N ALA A 26 -15.20 1.45 -19.68
CA ALA A 26 -16.24 0.46 -19.92
C ALA A 26 -15.78 -0.97 -19.59
N GLU A 27 -14.62 -1.37 -20.10
CA GLU A 27 -14.04 -2.69 -19.83
C GLU A 27 -13.68 -2.85 -18.35
N PHE A 28 -13.13 -1.79 -17.73
CA PHE A 28 -12.82 -1.77 -16.31
C PHE A 28 -14.05 -2.05 -15.44
N GLU A 29 -15.15 -1.32 -15.67
CA GLU A 29 -16.39 -1.55 -14.93
C GLU A 29 -16.97 -2.95 -15.17
N GLN A 30 -16.91 -3.43 -16.41
CA GLN A 30 -17.45 -4.74 -16.77
C GLN A 30 -16.67 -5.87 -16.09
N VAL A 31 -15.34 -5.84 -16.16
CA VAL A 31 -14.45 -6.81 -15.51
C VAL A 31 -14.66 -6.83 -13.99
N ILE A 32 -14.85 -5.67 -13.36
CA ILE A 32 -15.12 -5.60 -11.92
C ILE A 32 -16.50 -6.18 -11.59
N ARG A 33 -17.54 -5.89 -12.40
CA ARG A 33 -18.89 -6.43 -12.18
C ARG A 33 -18.91 -7.96 -12.31
N GLU A 34 -18.18 -8.51 -13.26
CA GLU A 34 -18.09 -9.95 -13.52
C GLU A 34 -17.19 -10.71 -12.53
N SER A 35 -16.30 -10.01 -11.82
CA SER A 35 -15.41 -10.62 -10.82
C SER A 35 -16.15 -11.26 -9.64
N GLU A 36 -15.52 -12.21 -8.95
CA GLU A 36 -16.06 -12.84 -7.73
C GLU A 36 -15.79 -12.02 -6.45
N LEU A 37 -15.54 -10.71 -6.58
CA LEU A 37 -15.29 -9.82 -5.45
C LEU A 37 -16.56 -9.52 -4.64
N SER A 38 -16.39 -9.12 -3.38
CA SER A 38 -17.53 -8.64 -2.58
C SER A 38 -18.12 -7.37 -3.20
N ASN A 39 -19.42 -7.17 -3.01
CA ASN A 39 -20.12 -5.99 -3.52
C ASN A 39 -19.47 -4.68 -3.05
N GLU A 40 -19.04 -4.66 -1.78
CA GLU A 40 -18.30 -3.54 -1.19
C GLU A 40 -16.99 -3.22 -1.93
N LEU A 41 -16.20 -4.24 -2.29
CA LEU A 41 -14.95 -4.07 -3.05
C LEU A 41 -15.22 -3.62 -4.48
N LYS A 42 -16.25 -4.18 -5.14
CA LYS A 42 -16.66 -3.75 -6.48
C LYS A 42 -17.03 -2.27 -6.50
N GLN A 43 -17.79 -1.82 -5.51
CA GLN A 43 -18.17 -0.41 -5.38
C GLN A 43 -16.95 0.49 -5.07
N SER A 44 -16.03 0.06 -4.20
CA SER A 44 -14.78 0.79 -3.96
C SER A 44 -13.95 0.96 -5.23
N LEU A 45 -13.85 -0.09 -6.05
CA LEU A 45 -13.09 -0.08 -7.30
C LEU A 45 -13.74 0.81 -8.37
N ILE A 46 -15.06 0.69 -8.59
CA ILE A 46 -15.81 1.46 -9.59
C ILE A 46 -15.78 2.96 -9.24
N ASN A 47 -16.02 3.30 -7.98
CA ASN A 47 -16.06 4.69 -7.53
C ASN A 47 -14.67 5.30 -7.28
N LYS A 48 -13.59 4.53 -7.51
CA LYS A 48 -12.19 4.94 -7.29
C LYS A 48 -11.92 5.51 -5.89
N TYR A 49 -12.55 4.95 -4.86
CA TYR A 49 -12.31 5.37 -3.48
C TYR A 49 -10.97 4.82 -2.97
N ALA A 50 -9.87 5.50 -3.32
CA ALA A 50 -8.51 5.06 -3.00
C ALA A 50 -8.31 4.77 -1.50
N ILE A 51 -8.76 5.65 -0.61
CA ILE A 51 -8.62 5.48 0.85
C ILE A 51 -9.37 4.23 1.35
N SER A 52 -10.57 3.99 0.84
CA SER A 52 -11.36 2.81 1.22
C SER A 52 -10.74 1.54 0.66
N LEU A 53 -10.22 1.60 -0.57
CA LEU A 53 -9.57 0.49 -1.24
C LEU A 53 -8.24 0.12 -0.56
N GLU A 54 -7.41 1.10 -0.18
CA GLU A 54 -6.17 0.91 0.59
C GLU A 54 -6.44 0.20 1.91
N LYS A 55 -7.48 0.62 2.65
CA LYS A 55 -7.91 -0.04 3.89
C LYS A 55 -8.45 -1.45 3.66
N GLN A 56 -9.18 -1.68 2.57
CA GLN A 56 -9.73 -3.00 2.24
C GLN A 56 -8.65 -3.97 1.73
N LEU A 57 -7.60 -3.45 1.09
CA LEU A 57 -6.46 -4.19 0.59
C LEU A 57 -5.32 -4.31 1.61
N ASP A 58 -5.43 -3.67 2.77
CA ASP A 58 -4.40 -3.59 3.81
C ASP A 58 -3.04 -3.08 3.27
N VAL A 59 -3.09 -2.15 2.32
CA VAL A 59 -1.90 -1.52 1.73
C VAL A 59 -1.52 -0.34 2.62
N CYS A 60 -0.74 -0.61 3.66
CA CYS A 60 -0.08 0.45 4.44
C CYS A 60 1.23 0.82 3.73
N PRO A 61 1.38 2.03 3.18
CA PRO A 61 2.70 2.50 2.81
C PRO A 61 3.53 2.64 4.09
N ASP A 62 4.56 1.81 4.26
CA ASP A 62 5.54 1.93 5.33
C ASP A 62 6.38 3.19 5.10
N VAL A 63 5.85 4.36 5.49
CA VAL A 63 6.59 5.62 5.44
C VAL A 63 7.53 5.68 6.64
N VAL A 64 8.79 5.28 6.43
CA VAL A 64 9.85 5.47 7.40
C VAL A 64 10.32 6.92 7.33
N CYS A 65 9.91 7.74 8.29
CA CYS A 65 10.45 9.08 8.49
C CYS A 65 11.61 9.01 9.50
N ILE A 66 12.85 9.10 9.00
CA ILE A 66 14.02 9.25 9.86
C ILE A 66 14.15 10.74 10.18
N MET A 67 13.85 11.12 11.43
CA MET A 67 14.19 12.46 11.92
C MET A 67 15.68 12.46 12.27
N VAL A 68 16.50 13.06 11.41
CA VAL A 68 17.90 13.35 11.72
C VAL A 68 17.94 14.77 12.28
N ALA A 69 18.51 14.96 13.47
CA ALA A 69 18.80 16.28 13.99
C ALA A 69 19.74 17.00 13.00
N HIS A 70 19.55 18.30 12.80
CA HIS A 70 20.51 19.10 12.06
C HIS A 70 21.74 19.26 12.96
N ASP A 71 22.82 18.52 12.67
CA ASP A 71 24.14 18.84 13.19
C ASP A 71 24.63 20.06 12.41
N GLU A 72 24.73 21.19 13.10
CA GLU A 72 25.59 22.28 12.65
C GLU A 72 27.02 21.75 12.74
N GLU A 73 27.73 21.72 11.60
CA GLU A 73 29.07 21.17 11.49
C GLU A 73 30.02 21.86 12.49
N ASP A 74 30.36 21.21 13.59
CA ASP A 74 31.61 21.44 14.28
C ASP A 74 32.56 20.29 13.95
N GLU A 75 33.68 20.65 13.31
CA GLU A 75 34.76 19.76 12.87
C GLU A 75 35.24 18.80 13.97
N ASP A 76 35.54 17.58 13.52
CA ASP A 76 36.50 16.62 14.06
C ASP A 76 36.12 15.68 15.23
N SER A 77 36.09 14.40 14.85
CA SER A 77 36.80 13.27 15.48
C SER A 77 36.00 12.26 16.33
N THR A 78 35.84 11.09 15.71
CA THR A 78 36.05 9.72 16.24
C THR A 78 35.08 9.14 17.29
N GLY A 79 34.48 8.00 16.94
CA GLY A 79 34.16 6.95 17.91
C GLY A 79 32.82 6.27 17.70
N ILE A 80 32.78 5.28 16.79
CA ILE A 80 31.74 4.25 16.80
C ILE A 80 31.98 3.37 18.04
N GLU A 81 31.19 3.55 19.10
CA GLU A 81 31.03 2.53 20.13
C GLU A 81 29.54 2.27 20.43
N SER A 82 29.20 1.00 20.22
CA SER A 82 27.91 0.36 20.43
C SER A 82 27.56 0.28 21.91
N SER A 83 26.37 0.74 22.33
CA SER A 83 25.47 0.02 23.26
C SER A 83 24.14 0.76 23.52
N PRO A 84 23.06 0.04 23.91
CA PRO A 84 21.68 0.43 23.67
C PRO A 84 21.01 1.21 24.81
N LEU A 85 20.04 2.04 24.43
CA LEU A 85 18.82 2.44 25.13
C LEU A 85 18.87 2.48 26.67
N SER A 86 18.86 3.70 27.24
CA SER A 86 18.26 3.94 28.54
C SER A 86 17.12 4.96 28.38
N ILE A 87 15.91 4.42 28.27
CA ILE A 87 14.68 5.11 28.66
C ILE A 87 14.81 5.50 30.13
N VAL A 88 14.46 6.75 30.45
CA VAL A 88 13.92 7.35 31.71
C VAL A 88 14.36 8.83 31.72
N ALA A 89 13.53 9.84 31.99
CA ALA A 89 12.20 9.94 32.59
C ALA A 89 11.44 11.13 31.99
#